data_AF-A0A973AWJ4-F1
#
_entry.id   AF-A0A973AWJ4-F1
#
_cell.length_a   1.000
_cell.length_b   1.000
_cell.length_c   1.000
_cell.angle_alpha   90.00
_cell.angle_beta   90.00
_cell.angle_gamma   90.00
#
_symmetry.space_group_name_H-M   'P 1'
#
loop_
_entity.id
_entity.type
_entity.pdbx_description
1 polymer ?
#
loop_
_entity_poly.entity_id
_entity_poly.type
_entity_poly.pdbx_seq_one_letter_code
_entity_poly.pdbx_strand_id
1 'polypeptide(L)' 'MARITVEDCLKTIPNRFELVLAATYRARQLVQGHTPRVESKDKPTVT' A
#
# COMPACT_ATOMS: atom_id res chain seq x y z
N MET A 1 6.34 7.10 -9.23
CA MET A 1 5.18 6.71 -10.06
C MET A 1 4.97 5.23 -9.77
N ALA A 2 3.83 4.82 -9.20
CA ALA A 2 3.64 3.43 -8.82
C ALA A 2 3.65 2.54 -10.08
N ARG A 3 4.44 1.47 -10.07
CA ARG A 3 4.48 0.49 -11.18
C ARG A 3 3.18 -0.31 -11.33
N ILE A 4 2.35 -0.29 -10.30
CA ILE A 4 1.06 -0.98 -10.19
C ILE A 4 -0.04 0.07 -10.08
N THR A 5 -1.16 -0.13 -10.78
CA THR A 5 -2.30 0.79 -10.75
C THR A 5 -3.31 0.35 -9.69
N VAL A 6 -4.22 1.27 -9.32
CA VAL A 6 -5.31 0.96 -8.36
C VAL A 6 -6.23 -0.16 -8.90
N GLU A 7 -6.32 -0.30 -10.22
CA GLU A 7 -7.11 -1.32 -10.89
C GLU A 7 -6.61 -2.74 -10.61
N ASP A 8 -5.29 -2.92 -10.47
CA ASP A 8 -4.72 -4.20 -10.08
C ASP A 8 -5.01 -4.54 -8.62
N CYS A 9 -5.03 -3.54 -7.74
CA CYS A 9 -5.41 -3.72 -6.34
C CYS A 9 -6.90 -4.03 -6.16
N LEU A 10 -7.76 -3.61 -7.10
CA LEU A 10 -9.19 -3.93 -7.08
C LEU A 10 -9.49 -5.40 -7.42
N LYS A 11 -8.54 -6.11 -8.06
CA LYS A 11 -8.67 -7.56 -8.31
C LYS A 11 -8.58 -8.38 -7.03
N THR A 12 -7.87 -7.88 -6.01
CA THR A 12 -7.71 -8.55 -4.71
C THR A 12 -8.69 -8.03 -3.67
N ILE A 13 -8.95 -6.71 -3.64
CA ILE A 13 -9.92 -6.09 -2.73
C ILE A 13 -10.95 -5.31 -3.57
N PRO A 14 -12.16 -5.85 -3.80
CA PRO A 14 -13.16 -5.21 -4.65
C PRO A 14 -13.73 -3.93 -4.02
N ASN A 15 -13.66 -3.80 -2.69
CA ASN A 15 -14.14 -2.64 -1.96
C ASN A 15 -13.05 -1.55 -1.85
N ARG A 16 -13.30 -0.41 -2.48
CA ARG A 16 -12.39 0.75 -2.49
C ARG A 16 -12.15 1.34 -1.10
N PHE A 17 -13.15 1.35 -0.23
CA PHE A 17 -13.01 1.91 1.12
C PHE A 17 -12.11 1.04 2.00
N GLU A 18 -12.28 -0.27 1.92
CA GLU A 18 -11.42 -1.23 2.63
C GLU A 18 -9.98 -1.21 2.09
N LEU A 19 -9.82 -1.09 0.77
CA LEU A 19 -8.51 -0.94 0.14
C LEU A 19 -7.75 0.28 0.68
N VAL A 20 -8.43 1.44 0.78
CA VAL A 20 -7.83 2.66 1.33
C VAL A 20 -7.48 2.49 2.81
N LEU A 21 -8.37 1.87 3.59
CA LEU A 21 -8.13 1.62 5.02
C LEU A 21 -6.90 0.72 5.23
N ALA A 22 -6.82 -0.39 4.49
CA ALA A 22 -5.72 -1.34 4.56
C ALA A 22 -4.39 -0.71 4.14
N ALA A 23 -4.38 0.07 3.04
CA ALA A 23 -3.20 0.78 2.58
C ALA A 23 -2.72 1.82 3.61
N THR A 24 -3.64 2.56 4.22
CA THR A 24 -3.32 3.56 5.25
C THR A 24 -2.74 2.91 6.50
N TYR A 25 -3.32 1.79 6.94
CA TYR A 25 -2.84 1.04 8.08
C TYR A 25 -1.42 0.51 7.83
N ARG A 26 -1.17 -0.06 6.65
CA ARG A 26 0.16 -0.55 6.27
C ARG A 26 1.18 0.58 6.16
N ALA A 27 0.81 1.70 5.54
CA ALA A 27 1.69 2.87 5.43
C ALA A 27 2.13 3.39 6.81
N ARG A 28 1.23 3.40 7.81
CA ARG A 28 1.57 3.78 9.19
C ARG A 28 2.55 2.80 9.83
N GLN A 29 2.38 1.50 9.61
CA GLN A 29 3.34 0.50 10.12
C GLN A 29 4.73 0.72 9.51
N LEU A 30 4.82 1.01 8.23
CA LEU A 30 6.09 1.30 7.57
C LEU A 30 6.75 2.57 8.14
N VAL A 31 5.96 3.61 8.44
CA VAL A 31 6.45 4.81 9.12
C VAL A 31 6.96 4.51 10.54
N GLN A 32 6.34 3.56 11.25
CA GLN A 32 6.77 3.12 12.58
C GLN A 32 8.04 2.25 12.56
N GLY A 33 8.61 1.95 11.38
CA GLY A 33 9.84 1.17 11.25
C GLY A 33 9.62 -0.33 11.16
N HIS A 34 8.39 -0.80 10.90
CA HIS A 34 8.17 -2.20 10.59
C HIS A 34 8.87 -2.61 9.29
N THR A 35 9.34 -3.85 9.22
CA THR A 35 10.05 -4.36 8.05
C THR A 35 9.16 -4.29 6.80
N PRO A 36 9.62 -3.58 5.75
CA PRO A 36 8.94 -3.61 4.46
C PRO A 36 9.06 -5.00 3.86
N ARG A 37 7.98 -5.46 3.20
CA ARG A 37 7.99 -6.73 2.46
C ARG A 37 8.56 -6.58 1.06
N VAL A 38 8.59 -5.35 0.56
CA VAL A 38 9.09 -4.98 -0.75
C VAL A 38 10.09 -3.85 -0.54
N GLU A 39 11.30 -4.01 -1.05
CA GLU A 39 12.27 -2.92 -1.06
C GLU A 39 11.85 -1.89 -2.12
N SER A 40 11.50 -0.70 -1.67
CA SER A 40 11.12 0.41 -2.54
C SER A 40 11.72 1.71 -2.00
N LYS A 41 12.16 2.57 -2.93
CA LYS A 41 12.65 3.93 -2.64
C LYS A 41 11.51 4.96 -2.58
N ASP A 42 10.27 4.55 -2.80
CA ASP A 42 9.10 5.42 -2.78
C ASP A 42 8.61 5.71 -1.35
N LYS A 43 7.69 6.67 -1.25
CA LYS A 43 7.05 7.04 0.02
C LYS A 43 6.37 5.81 0.66
N PRO A 44 6.22 5.76 1.99
CA PRO A 44 5.60 4.65 2.71
C PRO A 44 4.16 4.29 2.27
N THR A 45 3.48 5.19 1.57
CA THR A 45 2.14 4.95 1.00
C THR A 45 2.18 4.14 -0.30
N VAL A 46 3.33 4.10 -0.98
CA VAL A 46 3.50 3.48 -2.31
C VAL A 46 4.41 2.24 -2.24
N THR A 47 5.15 2.08 -1.15
CA THR A 47 6.05 0.95 -0.83
C THR A 47 5.30 -0.20 -0.16
#